data_AF-A0A948RXJ6-F1
#
_entry.id   AF-A0A948RXJ6-F1
#
_cell.length_a   1.000
_cell.length_b   1.000
_cell.length_c   1.000
_cell.angle_alpha   90.00
_cell.angle_beta   90.00
_cell.angle_gamma   90.00
#
_symmetry.space_group_name_H-M   'P 1'
#
loop_
_entity.id
_entity.type
_entity.pdbx_description
1 polymer ?
#
loop_
_entity_poly.entity_id
_entity_poly.type
_entity_poly.pdbx_seq_one_letter_code
_entity_poly.pdbx_strand_id
1 'polypeptide(L)'
;MKIRIAGMALFLCIPLVLYLYLAQPLGVLPSLGLGVLIMIGHRFLASPFSARHRPRRCLWCGRSIPIAQVSLALPVQGGKEISYKFCPPSSADCRVRWIGLHRLVLRHKHLIQFGIFIPVLAYLVLETARGAGHPQIPHEVSLALFKGIIAATVVSVSFGYLSHRPEEDNSIPPPAPFPFPLHNLSLLGAGWTLWIFRIVGMGWILQLINRMIRIF
;
A
#
# COMPACT_ATOMS: atom_id res chain seq x y z
N MET A 1 -2.35 -6.34 22.46
CA MET A 1 -3.41 -6.73 21.50
C MET A 1 -4.20 -5.53 20.96
N LYS A 2 -4.72 -4.64 21.81
CA LYS A 2 -5.57 -3.48 21.43
C LYS A 2 -5.01 -2.60 20.28
N ILE A 3 -3.71 -2.28 20.31
CA ILE A 3 -3.06 -1.45 19.27
C ILE A 3 -3.10 -2.11 17.88
N ARG A 4 -2.93 -3.43 17.80
CA ARG A 4 -2.93 -4.16 16.53
C ARG A 4 -4.32 -4.14 15.90
N ILE A 5 -5.35 -4.37 16.70
CA ILE A 5 -6.76 -4.33 16.25
C ILE A 5 -7.10 -2.93 15.75
N ALA A 6 -6.75 -1.88 16.49
CA ALA A 6 -6.96 -0.50 16.05
C ALA A 6 -6.24 -0.18 14.73
N GLY A 7 -4.98 -0.62 14.58
CA GLY A 7 -4.24 -0.48 13.34
C GLY A 7 -4.87 -1.23 12.16
N MET A 8 -5.39 -2.45 12.39
CA MET A 8 -6.13 -3.22 11.38
C MET A 8 -7.44 -2.55 10.99
N ALA A 9 -8.19 -2.03 11.96
CA ALA A 9 -9.44 -1.31 11.70
C ALA A 9 -9.21 -0.06 10.85
N LEU A 10 -8.17 0.73 11.15
CA LEU A 10 -7.77 1.87 10.33
C LEU A 10 -7.29 1.42 8.94
N PHE A 11 -6.55 0.30 8.86
CA PHE A 11 -6.13 -0.23 7.56
C PHE A 11 -7.33 -0.66 6.70
N LEU A 12 -8.41 -1.17 7.31
CA LEU A 12 -9.61 -1.65 6.62
C LEU A 12 -10.37 -0.53 5.87
N CYS A 13 -10.14 0.74 6.22
CA CYS A 13 -10.67 1.86 5.43
C CYS A 13 -10.19 1.82 3.97
N ILE A 14 -8.97 1.36 3.71
CA ILE A 14 -8.39 1.29 2.35
C ILE A 14 -9.13 0.27 1.47
N PRO A 15 -9.27 -1.02 1.83
CA PRO A 15 -10.03 -1.97 1.04
C PRO A 15 -11.52 -1.64 0.98
N LEU A 16 -12.08 -0.98 2.01
CA LEU A 16 -13.47 -0.50 1.96
C LEU A 16 -13.67 0.56 0.87
N VAL A 17 -12.77 1.56 0.78
CA VAL A 17 -12.80 2.57 -0.28
C VAL A 17 -12.64 1.93 -1.65
N LEU A 18 -11.73 0.96 -1.77
CA LEU A 18 -11.55 0.21 -3.00
C LEU A 18 -12.83 -0.56 -3.38
N TYR A 19 -13.50 -1.19 -2.42
CA TYR A 19 -14.79 -1.83 -2.65
C TYR A 19 -15.86 -0.84 -3.13
N LEU A 20 -15.98 0.33 -2.49
CA LEU A 20 -16.91 1.38 -2.92
C LEU A 20 -16.63 1.83 -4.35
N TYR A 21 -15.36 2.03 -4.71
CA TYR A 21 -14.98 2.47 -6.06
C TYR A 21 -15.26 1.41 -7.12
N LEU A 22 -14.99 0.14 -6.84
CA LEU A 22 -15.07 -0.94 -7.82
C LEU A 22 -16.46 -1.58 -7.92
N ALA A 23 -17.20 -1.71 -6.81
CA ALA A 23 -18.51 -2.34 -6.78
C ALA A 23 -19.66 -1.32 -6.89
N GLN A 24 -19.41 -0.06 -6.54
CA GLN A 24 -20.36 1.05 -6.65
C GLN A 24 -21.76 0.74 -6.09
N PRO A 25 -21.88 0.20 -4.85
CA PRO A 25 -23.14 -0.31 -4.32
C PRO A 25 -24.23 0.77 -4.13
N LEU A 26 -23.83 2.04 -4.10
CA LEU A 26 -24.74 3.20 -3.95
C LEU A 26 -24.93 3.96 -5.28
N GLY A 27 -24.52 3.37 -6.40
CA GLY A 27 -24.32 4.07 -7.67
C GLY A 27 -22.98 4.80 -7.72
N VAL A 28 -22.64 5.36 -8.89
CA VAL A 28 -21.30 5.86 -9.20
C VAL A 28 -20.90 7.03 -8.29
N LEU A 29 -21.61 8.17 -8.38
CA LEU A 29 -21.22 9.40 -7.68
C LEU A 29 -21.27 9.26 -6.15
N PRO A 30 -22.32 8.66 -5.52
CA PRO A 30 -22.35 8.49 -4.07
C PRO A 30 -21.23 7.59 -3.55
N SER A 31 -20.91 6.50 -4.27
CA SER A 31 -19.83 5.60 -3.87
C SER A 31 -18.45 6.26 -3.98
N LEU A 32 -18.22 7.05 -5.04
CA LEU A 32 -17.00 7.84 -5.21
C LEU A 32 -16.87 8.91 -4.12
N GLY A 33 -17.93 9.70 -3.89
CA GLY A 33 -17.95 10.75 -2.87
C GLY A 33 -17.72 10.21 -1.45
N LEU A 34 -18.38 9.11 -1.10
CA LEU A 34 -18.18 8.44 0.18
C LEU A 34 -16.76 7.89 0.33
N GLY A 35 -16.20 7.29 -0.72
CA GLY A 35 -14.82 6.81 -0.70
C GLY A 35 -13.80 7.94 -0.48
N VAL A 36 -14.00 9.09 -1.12
CA VAL A 36 -13.16 10.29 -0.88
C VAL A 36 -13.29 10.76 0.57
N LEU A 37 -14.50 10.86 1.11
CA LEU A 37 -14.75 11.25 2.49
C LEU A 37 -14.04 10.31 3.48
N ILE A 38 -14.13 8.99 3.26
CA ILE A 38 -13.44 7.98 4.07
C ILE A 38 -11.93 8.14 3.97
N MET A 39 -11.36 8.38 2.78
CA MET A 39 -9.92 8.59 2.62
C MET A 39 -9.41 9.83 3.34
N ILE A 40 -10.18 10.91 3.32
CA ILE A 40 -9.89 12.14 4.07
C ILE A 40 -9.90 11.83 5.58
N GLY A 41 -10.98 11.23 6.09
CA GLY A 41 -11.10 10.84 7.50
C GLY A 41 -9.99 9.88 7.94
N HIS A 42 -9.68 8.88 7.11
CA HIS A 42 -8.59 7.95 7.32
C HIS A 42 -7.25 8.67 7.49
N ARG A 43 -6.94 9.65 6.63
CA ARG A 43 -5.69 10.41 6.74
C ARG A 43 -5.59 11.15 8.09
N PHE A 44 -6.68 11.75 8.55
CA PHE A 44 -6.73 12.48 9.83
C PHE A 44 -6.63 11.55 11.04
N LEU A 45 -7.12 10.31 10.97
CA LEU A 45 -7.06 9.34 12.07
C LEU A 45 -5.77 8.50 12.08
N ALA A 46 -5.36 8.01 10.91
CA ALA A 46 -4.23 7.10 10.74
C ALA A 46 -2.87 7.77 10.99
N SER A 47 -2.70 9.02 10.55
CA SER A 47 -1.45 9.76 10.73
C SER A 47 -1.09 9.96 12.22
N PRO A 48 -1.96 10.54 13.08
CA PRO A 48 -1.65 10.69 14.51
C PRO A 48 -1.59 9.35 15.23
N PHE A 49 -2.43 8.37 14.85
CA PHE A 49 -2.35 7.02 15.39
C PHE A 49 -0.98 6.39 15.14
N SER A 50 -0.47 6.49 13.90
CA SER A 50 0.85 6.00 13.52
C SER A 50 1.94 6.71 14.31
N ALA A 51 1.93 8.05 14.35
CA ALA A 51 2.90 8.84 15.08
C ALA A 51 2.99 8.43 16.57
N ARG A 52 1.84 8.25 17.24
CA ARG A 52 1.77 7.86 18.66
C ARG A 52 2.27 6.44 18.93
N HIS A 53 2.00 5.49 18.05
CA HIS A 53 2.28 4.07 18.30
C HIS A 53 3.55 3.54 17.64
N ARG A 54 4.13 4.28 16.71
CA ARG A 54 5.38 3.95 16.02
C ARG A 54 6.56 3.59 16.95
N PRO A 55 6.77 4.25 18.11
CA PRO A 55 7.84 3.85 19.03
C PRO A 55 7.65 2.47 19.66
N ARG A 56 6.44 1.90 19.57
CA ARG A 56 6.06 0.62 20.21
C ARG A 56 5.73 -0.46 19.19
N ARG A 57 6.03 -0.25 17.90
CA ARG A 57 5.66 -1.18 16.81
C ARG A 57 6.80 -1.38 15.82
N CYS A 58 6.97 -2.62 15.39
CA CYS A 58 7.86 -2.95 14.28
C CYS A 58 7.26 -2.46 12.95
N LEU A 59 8.01 -1.67 12.17
CA LEU A 59 7.54 -1.17 10.87
C LEU A 59 7.27 -2.30 9.86
N TRP A 60 8.03 -3.38 9.92
CA TRP A 60 7.90 -4.49 8.96
C TRP A 60 6.74 -5.43 9.30
N CYS A 61 6.76 -6.05 10.49
CA CYS A 61 5.78 -7.08 10.84
C CYS A 61 4.57 -6.54 11.62
N GLY A 62 4.57 -5.26 12.02
CA GLY A 62 3.48 -4.60 12.73
C GLY A 62 3.27 -5.05 14.18
N ARG A 63 4.08 -5.98 14.70
CA ARG A 63 4.02 -6.48 16.09
C ARG A 63 4.40 -5.37 17.06
N SER A 64 3.79 -5.40 18.25
CA SER A 64 4.20 -4.54 19.36
C SER A 64 5.56 -4.98 19.88
N ILE A 65 6.40 -4.01 20.20
CA ILE A 65 7.77 -4.25 20.68
C ILE A 65 8.09 -3.36 21.89
N PRO A 66 8.91 -3.85 22.83
CA PRO A 66 9.48 -3.03 23.90
C PRO A 66 10.24 -1.81 23.36
N ILE A 67 10.24 -0.72 24.13
CA ILE A 67 10.79 0.59 23.72
C ILE A 67 12.33 0.53 23.48
N ALA A 68 13.04 -0.37 24.17
CA ALA A 68 14.50 -0.50 24.15
C ALA A 68 15.10 -1.15 22.88
N GLN A 69 14.37 -1.20 21.76
CA GLN A 69 14.78 -1.94 20.56
C GLN A 69 15.42 -1.07 19.48
N VAL A 70 16.07 -1.75 18.52
CA VAL A 70 16.76 -1.17 17.35
C VAL A 70 15.88 -0.14 16.65
N SER A 71 16.36 1.10 16.63
CA SER A 71 15.77 2.19 15.86
C SER A 71 16.53 2.43 14.58
N LEU A 72 15.80 2.76 13.53
CA LEU A 72 16.35 3.26 12.28
C LEU A 72 15.74 4.64 12.01
N ALA A 73 16.58 5.66 11.92
CA ALA A 73 16.17 6.95 11.40
C ALA A 73 15.88 6.79 9.91
N LEU A 74 14.66 7.14 9.50
CA LEU A 74 14.28 7.18 8.10
C LEU A 74 13.97 8.63 7.72
N PRO A 75 14.53 9.10 6.59
CA PRO A 75 14.12 10.38 6.03
C PRO A 75 12.65 10.31 5.64
N VAL A 76 11.88 11.33 6.00
CA VAL A 76 10.51 11.53 5.50
C VAL A 76 10.44 12.77 4.62
N GLN A 77 9.36 12.89 3.86
CA GLN A 77 9.11 14.10 3.07
C GLN A 77 9.15 15.35 3.97
N GLY A 78 9.86 16.39 3.51
CA GLY A 78 10.09 17.62 4.28
C GLY A 78 11.39 17.64 5.09
N GLY A 79 12.35 16.74 4.81
CA GLY A 79 13.71 16.79 5.36
C GLY A 79 13.84 16.37 6.83
N LYS A 80 12.72 16.07 7.50
CA LYS A 80 12.73 15.54 8.86
C LYS A 80 13.13 14.07 8.84
N GLU A 81 13.97 13.68 9.79
CA GLU A 81 14.17 12.27 10.10
C GLU A 81 13.17 11.84 11.16
N ILE A 82 12.60 10.66 10.98
CA ILE A 82 11.79 10.05 12.02
C ILE A 82 12.33 8.67 12.31
N SER A 83 12.38 8.29 13.58
CA SER A 83 12.86 6.98 14.05
C SER A 83 11.77 5.89 14.01
N TYR A 84 11.95 4.84 13.21
CA TYR A 84 11.11 3.63 13.22
C TYR A 84 11.79 2.53 14.01
N LYS A 85 11.01 1.69 14.69
CA LYS A 85 11.52 0.54 15.42
C LYS A 85 11.37 -0.76 14.61
N PHE A 86 12.29 -1.70 14.83
CA PHE A 86 12.30 -3.01 14.18
C PHE A 86 12.44 -4.11 15.24
N CYS A 87 11.99 -5.32 14.89
CA CYS A 87 12.19 -6.49 15.73
C CYS A 87 13.69 -6.81 15.92
N PRO A 88 14.05 -7.48 17.02
CA PRO A 88 15.43 -7.90 17.26
C PRO A 88 15.90 -8.96 16.23
N PRO A 89 17.22 -9.11 16.04
CA PRO A 89 17.83 -9.93 14.99
C PRO A 89 17.40 -11.41 15.01
N SER A 90 17.08 -11.96 16.19
CA SER A 90 16.65 -13.35 16.37
C SER A 90 15.27 -13.68 15.78
N SER A 91 14.51 -12.67 15.35
CA SER A 91 13.18 -12.84 14.76
C SER A 91 13.16 -12.35 13.31
N ALA A 92 13.25 -13.30 12.36
CA ALA A 92 13.02 -13.13 10.92
C ALA A 92 13.35 -11.72 10.40
N ASP A 93 14.62 -11.48 10.09
CA ASP A 93 15.27 -10.17 9.86
C ASP A 93 14.40 -9.08 9.21
N CYS A 94 13.57 -8.45 10.04
CA CYS A 94 12.58 -7.46 9.64
C CYS A 94 13.23 -6.21 9.07
N ARG A 95 14.42 -5.87 9.59
CA ARG A 95 15.19 -4.70 9.18
C ARG A 95 15.77 -4.92 7.77
N VAL A 96 16.41 -6.06 7.54
CA VAL A 96 16.98 -6.39 6.23
C VAL A 96 15.92 -6.45 5.14
N ARG A 97 14.76 -7.05 5.41
CA ARG A 97 13.64 -7.06 4.46
C ARG A 97 13.10 -5.66 4.17
N TRP A 98 13.03 -4.79 5.17
CA TRP A 98 12.65 -3.40 4.99
C TRP A 98 13.64 -2.64 4.11
N ILE A 99 14.94 -2.81 4.34
CA ILE A 99 15.99 -2.16 3.53
C ILE A 99 15.91 -2.64 2.08
N GLY A 100 15.74 -3.95 1.85
CA GLY A 100 15.54 -4.51 0.51
C GLY A 100 14.33 -3.90 -0.21
N LEU A 101 13.19 -3.81 0.48
CA LEU A 101 12.00 -3.13 -0.05
C LEU A 101 12.26 -1.65 -0.35
N HIS A 102 12.89 -0.94 0.58
CA HIS A 102 13.17 0.49 0.45
C HIS A 102 14.03 0.76 -0.79
N ARG A 103 15.08 -0.03 -1.00
CA ARG A 103 15.95 0.07 -2.19
C ARG A 103 15.21 -0.21 -3.48
N LEU A 104 14.45 -1.31 -3.54
CA LEU A 104 13.65 -1.64 -4.72
C LEU A 104 12.71 -0.49 -5.09
N VAL A 105 11.99 0.02 -4.08
CA VAL A 105 11.01 1.09 -4.27
C VAL A 105 11.69 2.38 -4.74
N LEU A 106 12.84 2.76 -4.19
CA LEU A 106 13.55 3.95 -4.64
C LEU A 106 14.13 3.80 -6.04
N ARG A 107 14.71 2.63 -6.35
CA ARG A 107 15.26 2.32 -7.67
C ARG A 107 14.21 2.43 -8.77
N HIS A 108 12.98 1.98 -8.48
CA HIS A 108 11.88 1.96 -9.45
C HIS A 108 10.76 2.95 -9.09
N LYS A 109 11.07 4.03 -8.37
CA LYS A 109 10.04 4.92 -7.78
C LYS A 109 9.02 5.42 -8.79
N HIS A 110 9.47 5.86 -9.96
CA HIS A 110 8.60 6.41 -10.99
C HIS A 110 7.71 5.34 -11.61
N LEU A 111 8.26 4.15 -11.89
CA LEU A 111 7.47 3.04 -12.43
C LEU A 111 6.38 2.59 -11.45
N ILE A 112 6.71 2.47 -10.15
CA ILE A 112 5.74 2.07 -9.14
C ILE A 112 4.70 3.18 -8.91
N GLN A 113 5.12 4.45 -8.85
CA GLN A 113 4.21 5.58 -8.73
C GLN A 113 3.25 5.67 -9.92
N PHE A 114 3.75 5.54 -11.15
CA PHE A 114 2.91 5.56 -12.34
C PHE A 114 1.98 4.34 -12.40
N GLY A 115 2.48 3.15 -12.08
CA GLY A 115 1.69 1.92 -12.02
C GLY A 115 0.60 1.91 -10.93
N ILE A 116 0.65 2.85 -9.98
CA ILE A 116 -0.37 3.00 -8.93
C ILE A 116 -1.25 4.24 -9.17
N PHE A 117 -0.67 5.43 -9.31
CA PHE A 117 -1.44 6.68 -9.33
C PHE A 117 -2.14 6.94 -10.66
N ILE A 118 -1.51 6.61 -11.80
CA ILE A 118 -2.14 6.81 -13.12
C ILE A 118 -3.41 5.99 -13.26
N PRO A 119 -3.43 4.65 -13.04
CA PRO A 119 -4.66 3.87 -13.17
C PRO A 119 -5.73 4.30 -12.17
N VAL A 120 -5.37 4.69 -10.93
CA VAL A 120 -6.34 5.24 -9.96
C VAL A 120 -6.98 6.52 -10.49
N LEU A 121 -6.18 7.48 -10.93
CA LEU A 121 -6.68 8.76 -11.43
C LEU A 121 -7.53 8.57 -12.69
N ALA A 122 -7.04 7.78 -13.66
CA ALA A 122 -7.76 7.49 -14.89
C ALA A 122 -9.10 6.79 -14.59
N TYR A 123 -9.11 5.80 -13.68
CA TYR A 123 -10.34 5.13 -13.27
C TYR A 123 -11.33 6.13 -12.64
N LEU A 124 -10.88 6.95 -11.68
CA LEU A 124 -11.76 7.94 -11.03
C LEU A 124 -12.34 8.95 -12.02
N VAL A 125 -11.54 9.44 -12.98
CA VAL A 125 -12.02 10.37 -14.03
C VAL A 125 -13.08 9.70 -14.90
N LEU A 126 -12.83 8.48 -15.37
CA LEU A 126 -13.75 7.74 -16.23
C LEU A 126 -15.07 7.38 -15.51
N GLU A 127 -14.98 6.94 -14.26
CA GLU A 127 -16.18 6.63 -13.47
C GLU A 127 -16.95 7.91 -13.13
N THR A 128 -16.27 9.01 -12.78
CA THR A 128 -16.95 10.30 -12.54
C THR A 128 -17.68 10.79 -13.80
N ALA A 129 -17.03 10.73 -14.97
CA ALA A 129 -17.65 11.07 -16.24
C ALA A 129 -18.86 10.18 -16.55
N ARG A 130 -18.79 8.87 -16.27
CA ARG A 130 -19.93 7.96 -16.40
C ARG A 130 -21.07 8.34 -15.44
N GLY A 131 -20.75 8.64 -14.19
CA GLY A 131 -21.73 9.10 -13.20
C GLY A 131 -22.42 10.41 -13.58
N ALA A 132 -21.74 11.24 -14.40
CA ALA A 132 -22.29 12.47 -14.98
C ALA A 132 -23.03 12.27 -16.31
N GLY A 133 -23.21 11.02 -16.78
CA GLY A 133 -23.91 10.72 -18.04
C GLY A 133 -23.04 10.74 -19.29
N HIS A 134 -21.72 10.77 -19.16
CA HIS A 134 -20.76 10.77 -20.28
C HIS A 134 -19.92 9.47 -20.34
N PRO A 135 -20.52 8.29 -20.65
CA PRO A 135 -19.77 7.04 -20.72
C PRO A 135 -18.84 7.00 -21.94
N GLN A 136 -17.54 7.18 -21.73
CA GLN A 136 -16.52 7.09 -22.80
C GLN A 136 -16.13 5.64 -23.12
N ILE A 137 -15.98 4.81 -22.08
CA ILE A 137 -15.67 3.38 -22.23
C ILE A 137 -16.57 2.53 -21.34
N PRO A 138 -16.79 1.23 -21.66
CA PRO A 138 -17.56 0.33 -20.80
C PRO A 138 -16.91 0.15 -19.41
N HIS A 139 -17.73 0.06 -18.37
CA HIS A 139 -17.26 -0.12 -16.97
C HIS A 139 -16.35 -1.32 -16.81
N GLU A 140 -16.68 -2.43 -17.45
CA GLU A 140 -15.90 -3.64 -17.31
C GLU A 140 -14.49 -3.51 -17.92
N VAL A 141 -14.32 -2.65 -18.92
CA VAL A 141 -13.03 -2.39 -19.55
C VAL A 141 -12.20 -1.47 -18.66
N SER A 142 -12.77 -0.37 -18.16
CA SER A 142 -12.09 0.51 -17.18
C SER A 142 -11.65 -0.28 -15.94
N LEU A 143 -12.54 -1.12 -15.43
CA LEU A 143 -12.29 -1.98 -14.28
C LEU A 143 -11.18 -3.02 -14.52
N ALA A 144 -11.19 -3.67 -15.69
CA ALA A 144 -10.17 -4.66 -16.04
C ALA A 144 -8.78 -4.03 -16.19
N LEU A 145 -8.68 -2.89 -16.88
CA LEU A 145 -7.43 -2.14 -17.03
C LEU A 145 -6.89 -1.66 -15.67
N PHE A 146 -7.76 -1.08 -14.84
CA PHE A 146 -7.41 -0.66 -13.50
C PHE A 146 -6.85 -1.82 -12.66
N LYS A 147 -7.60 -2.93 -12.57
CA LYS A 147 -7.19 -4.11 -11.80
C LYS A 147 -5.89 -4.70 -12.34
N GLY A 148 -5.74 -4.80 -13.65
CA GLY A 148 -4.57 -5.41 -14.30
C GLY A 148 -3.28 -4.65 -14.02
N ILE A 149 -3.27 -3.34 -14.26
CA ILE A 149 -2.08 -2.50 -14.05
C ILE A 149 -1.71 -2.45 -12.57
N ILE A 150 -2.69 -2.25 -11.68
CA ILE A 150 -2.45 -2.25 -10.24
C ILE A 150 -1.92 -3.60 -9.78
N ALA A 151 -2.57 -4.71 -10.14
CA ALA A 151 -2.16 -6.04 -9.72
C ALA A 151 -0.75 -6.38 -10.19
N ALA A 152 -0.43 -6.14 -11.46
CA ALA A 152 0.91 -6.37 -12.00
C ALA A 152 1.96 -5.56 -11.24
N THR A 153 1.67 -4.28 -10.94
CA THR A 153 2.58 -3.41 -10.19
C THR A 153 2.80 -3.90 -8.76
N VAL A 154 1.73 -4.12 -7.99
CA VAL A 154 1.85 -4.48 -6.57
C VAL A 154 2.37 -5.90 -6.35
N VAL A 155 2.03 -6.85 -7.23
CA VAL A 155 2.55 -8.22 -7.17
C VAL A 155 4.05 -8.21 -7.44
N SER A 156 4.49 -7.52 -8.51
CA SER A 156 5.90 -7.35 -8.85
C SER A 156 6.70 -6.76 -7.68
N VAL A 157 6.21 -5.69 -7.04
CA VAL A 157 6.85 -5.10 -5.86
C VAL A 157 6.87 -6.07 -4.66
N SER A 158 5.78 -6.83 -4.45
CA SER A 158 5.66 -7.79 -3.35
C SER A 158 6.63 -8.96 -3.44
N PHE A 159 7.15 -9.27 -4.63
CA PHE A 159 8.18 -10.30 -4.83
C PHE A 159 9.57 -9.71 -5.03
N GLY A 160 9.68 -8.59 -5.74
CA GLY A 160 10.97 -8.02 -6.13
C GLY A 160 11.87 -7.63 -4.95
N TYR A 161 11.31 -7.39 -3.77
CA TYR A 161 12.12 -7.09 -2.58
C TYR A 161 12.90 -8.33 -2.09
N LEU A 162 12.42 -9.54 -2.40
CA LEU A 162 13.09 -10.79 -2.03
C LEU A 162 14.37 -11.02 -2.85
N SER A 163 14.40 -10.50 -4.09
CA SER A 163 15.57 -10.56 -4.98
C SER A 163 16.70 -9.63 -4.51
N HIS A 164 16.40 -8.67 -3.63
CA HIS A 164 17.37 -7.73 -3.09
C HIS A 164 17.65 -8.08 -1.63
N ARG A 165 18.40 -9.16 -1.38
CA ARG A 165 18.98 -9.40 -0.04
C ARG A 165 20.16 -8.44 0.13
N PRO A 166 20.11 -7.49 1.07
CA PRO A 166 21.27 -6.72 1.48
C PRO A 166 22.38 -7.68 1.92
N GLU A 167 23.56 -7.54 1.33
CA GLU A 167 24.80 -7.98 1.93
C GLU A 167 25.01 -7.21 3.26
N GLU A 168 25.70 -7.79 4.24
CA GLU A 168 25.76 -7.28 5.62
C GLU A 168 26.30 -5.84 5.72
N ASP A 169 27.21 -5.47 4.82
CA ASP A 169 27.79 -4.13 4.66
C ASP A 169 26.79 -3.08 4.14
N ASN A 170 25.73 -3.55 3.46
CA ASN A 170 24.64 -2.75 2.94
C ASN A 170 23.47 -2.66 3.96
N SER A 171 23.76 -2.52 5.24
CA SER A 171 22.75 -2.46 6.32
C SER A 171 22.20 -1.06 6.60
N ILE A 172 22.68 -0.04 5.88
CA ILE A 172 22.20 1.34 5.98
C ILE A 172 21.06 1.58 4.97
N PRO A 173 19.89 2.12 5.39
CA PRO A 173 18.83 2.50 4.48
C PRO A 173 19.29 3.64 3.56
N PRO A 174 18.79 3.71 2.33
CA PRO A 174 19.04 4.85 1.45
C PRO A 174 18.68 6.18 2.12
N PRO A 175 19.44 7.27 1.85
CA PRO A 175 19.21 8.59 2.44
C PRO A 175 18.00 9.33 1.82
N ALA A 176 17.30 8.71 0.87
CA ALA A 176 16.13 9.29 0.23
C ALA A 176 14.83 8.90 0.96
N PRO A 177 13.84 9.81 1.04
CA PRO A 177 12.57 9.52 1.67
C PRO A 177 11.77 8.46 0.90
N PHE A 178 11.10 7.57 1.64
CA PHE A 178 10.22 6.57 1.03
C PHE A 178 9.08 7.29 0.29
N PRO A 179 8.81 6.96 -0.99
CA PRO A 179 7.91 7.74 -1.84
C PRO A 179 6.42 7.54 -1.55
N PHE A 180 6.06 6.64 -0.62
CA PHE A 180 4.68 6.36 -0.24
C PHE A 180 4.42 6.70 1.23
N PRO A 181 3.15 6.91 1.62
CA PRO A 181 2.82 7.28 3.00
C PRO A 181 3.14 6.14 3.99
N LEU A 182 4.23 6.29 4.74
CA LEU A 182 4.70 5.29 5.71
C LEU A 182 3.69 5.01 6.83
N HIS A 183 2.76 5.94 7.11
CA HIS A 183 1.71 5.70 8.09
C HIS A 183 0.83 4.51 7.67
N ASN A 184 0.47 4.38 6.40
CA ASN A 184 -0.33 3.24 5.90
C ASN A 184 0.41 1.91 6.11
N LEU A 185 1.71 1.87 5.78
CA LEU A 185 2.52 0.66 6.01
C LEU A 185 2.65 0.34 7.50
N SER A 186 2.75 1.34 8.36
CA SER A 186 2.88 1.14 9.81
C SER A 186 1.60 0.67 10.51
N LEU A 187 0.41 0.88 9.91
CA LEU A 187 -0.87 0.45 10.49
C LEU A 187 -0.93 -1.06 10.67
N LEU A 188 -0.50 -1.81 9.65
CA LEU A 188 -0.50 -3.27 9.65
C LEU A 188 0.91 -3.87 9.78
N GLY A 189 1.92 -3.15 9.31
CA GLY A 189 3.26 -3.65 9.01
C GLY A 189 3.46 -3.79 7.50
N ALA A 190 4.59 -3.33 6.98
CA ALA A 190 4.90 -3.39 5.55
C ALA A 190 4.84 -4.81 4.99
N GLY A 191 5.35 -5.80 5.72
CA GLY A 191 5.35 -7.21 5.31
C GLY A 191 3.95 -7.79 5.17
N TRP A 192 3.04 -7.49 6.11
CA TRP A 192 1.63 -7.91 6.01
C TRP A 192 0.90 -7.18 4.87
N THR A 193 1.20 -5.90 4.68
CA THR A 193 0.63 -5.11 3.58
C THR A 193 1.00 -5.71 2.23
N LEU A 194 2.27 -6.05 2.02
CA LEU A 194 2.74 -6.72 0.80
C LEU A 194 2.12 -8.10 0.60
N TRP A 195 1.90 -8.85 1.68
CA TRP A 195 1.24 -10.16 1.61
C TRP A 195 -0.22 -10.04 1.16
N ILE A 196 -0.97 -9.07 1.70
CA ILE A 196 -2.34 -8.79 1.24
C ILE A 196 -2.35 -8.39 -0.24
N PHE A 197 -1.45 -7.48 -0.64
CA PHE A 197 -1.34 -7.04 -2.03
C PHE A 197 -1.02 -8.20 -2.97
N ARG A 198 -0.19 -9.15 -2.54
CA ARG A 198 0.10 -10.36 -3.31
C ARG A 198 -1.14 -11.20 -3.54
N ILE A 199 -1.90 -11.50 -2.49
CA ILE A 199 -3.10 -12.35 -2.60
C ILE A 199 -4.16 -11.69 -3.46
N VAL A 200 -4.48 -10.42 -3.16
CA VAL A 200 -5.50 -9.67 -3.89
C VAL A 200 -5.08 -9.47 -5.35
N GLY A 201 -3.84 -9.07 -5.57
CA GLY A 201 -3.29 -8.85 -6.91
C GLY A 201 -3.25 -10.13 -7.75
N MET A 202 -2.81 -11.26 -7.18
CA MET A 202 -2.87 -12.56 -7.86
C MET A 202 -4.31 -12.93 -8.23
N GLY A 203 -5.27 -12.74 -7.31
CA GLY A 203 -6.68 -12.98 -7.59
C GLY A 203 -7.19 -12.15 -8.78
N TRP A 204 -6.81 -10.87 -8.87
CA TRP A 204 -7.16 -10.02 -10.02
C TRP A 204 -6.49 -10.47 -11.33
N ILE A 205 -5.22 -10.89 -11.29
CA ILE A 205 -4.53 -11.43 -12.47
C ILE A 205 -5.24 -12.70 -12.97
N LEU A 206 -5.59 -13.62 -12.08
CA LEU A 206 -6.32 -14.84 -12.44
C LEU A 206 -7.71 -14.54 -13.03
N GLN A 207 -8.42 -13.55 -12.48
CA GLN A 207 -9.70 -13.08 -13.04
C GLN A 207 -9.53 -12.55 -14.47
N LEU A 208 -8.47 -11.79 -14.74
CA LEU A 208 -8.17 -11.26 -16.08
C LEU A 208 -7.81 -12.37 -17.07
N ILE A 209 -6.98 -13.34 -16.66
CA ILE A 209 -6.61 -14.49 -17.49
C ILE A 209 -7.86 -15.30 -17.87
N ASN A 210 -8.71 -15.63 -16.89
CA ASN A 210 -9.96 -16.35 -17.14
C ASN A 210 -10.89 -15.58 -18.08
N ARG A 211 -10.95 -14.25 -17.95
CA ARG A 211 -11.72 -13.42 -18.88
C ARG A 211 -11.18 -13.48 -20.31
N MET A 212 -9.86 -13.42 -20.49
CA MET A 212 -9.24 -13.54 -21.82
C MET A 212 -9.53 -14.91 -22.44
N ILE A 213 -9.41 -15.99 -21.67
CA ILE A 213 -9.68 -17.36 -22.16
C ILE A 213 -11.12 -17.52 -22.65
N ARG A 214 -12.10 -16.88 -22.01
CA ARG A 214 -13.52 -16.97 -22.42
C ARG A 214 -13.86 -16.18 -23.69
N ILE A 215 -12.98 -15.30 -24.14
CA ILE A 215 -13.19 -14.48 -25.35
C ILE A 215 -12.66 -15.21 -26.60
N PHE A 216 -11.69 -16.12 -26.43
CA PHE A 216 -11.12 -16.95 -27.49
C PHE A 216 -11.81 -18.31 -27.55
#